data_AF-G0TYC9-F1
#
_entry.id   AF-G0TYC9-F1
#
_cell.length_a   1.000
_cell.length_b   1.000
_cell.length_c   1.000
_cell.angle_alpha   90.00
_cell.angle_beta   90.00
_cell.angle_gamma   90.00
#
_symmetry.space_group_name_H-M   'P 1'
#
loop_
_entity.id
_entity.type
_entity.pdbx_description
1 polymer ?
#
loop_
_entity_poly.entity_id
_entity_poly.type
_entity_poly.pdbx_seq_one_letter_code
_entity_poly.pdbx_strand_id
1 'polypeptide(L)'
;MLRLTAARLNTFLTSSVATPPITVIRTGPKWWAEPERMVRQKLMYFTLGVDQLPLRRTAVIQRDLYRFHMCKPPLRIGDTTGYKRSRAAQLNTWYRRIQYQEYHLQHLFTRHVWGLVRAYPGNTTKIQGRADDGYVGYDSVPFHRYNRVPLPFPARELYERRK
;
A
#
# COMPACT_ATOMS: atom_id res chain seq x y z
N MET A 1 15.68 15.10 -25.47
CA MET A 1 14.54 14.29 -24.99
C MET A 1 14.85 13.32 -23.83
N LEU A 2 16.11 13.07 -23.45
CA LEU A 2 16.48 12.16 -22.35
C LEU A 2 16.24 12.68 -20.92
N ARG A 3 15.97 13.98 -20.73
CA ARG A 3 15.77 14.58 -19.40
C ARG A 3 14.36 14.40 -18.82
N LEU A 4 13.37 14.03 -19.64
CA LEU A 4 11.97 13.87 -19.20
C LEU A 4 11.64 12.48 -18.63
N THR A 5 12.50 11.48 -18.84
CA THR A 5 12.30 10.12 -18.30
C THR A 5 12.93 9.92 -16.92
N ALA A 6 13.86 10.79 -16.50
CA ALA A 6 14.56 10.69 -15.22
C ALA A 6 13.64 10.86 -13.98
N ALA A 7 12.43 11.39 -14.15
CA ALA A 7 11.50 11.68 -13.06
C ALA A 7 10.54 10.54 -12.68
N ARG A 8 10.69 9.32 -13.24
CA ARG A 8 9.68 8.24 -13.09
C ARG A 8 10.14 7.01 -12.31
N LEU A 9 11.27 7.08 -11.61
CA LEU A 9 11.76 5.98 -10.77
C LEU A 9 11.60 6.31 -9.29
N ASN A 10 11.57 5.28 -8.45
CA ASN A 10 11.47 5.45 -7.01
C ASN A 10 12.68 6.21 -6.47
N THR A 11 12.43 7.31 -5.75
CA THR A 11 13.45 8.16 -5.13
C THR A 11 13.65 7.88 -3.64
N PHE A 12 12.69 7.20 -2.99
CA PHE A 12 12.75 6.86 -1.58
C PHE A 12 13.38 5.47 -1.41
N LEU A 13 14.69 5.47 -1.14
CA LEU A 13 15.52 4.26 -1.08
C LEU A 13 15.90 3.82 0.34
N THR A 14 15.71 4.68 1.33
CA THR A 14 16.12 4.42 2.73
C THR A 14 15.27 3.35 3.41
N SER A 15 15.78 2.82 4.54
CA SER A 15 15.00 1.91 5.39
C SER A 15 13.72 2.58 5.88
N SER A 16 12.61 1.84 5.94
CA SER A 16 11.32 2.35 6.36
C SER A 16 10.76 1.64 7.59
N VAL A 17 9.78 2.25 8.25
CA VAL A 17 9.06 1.65 9.38
C VAL A 17 7.70 1.17 8.88
N ALA A 18 7.45 -0.13 8.94
CA ALA A 18 6.18 -0.71 8.50
C ALA A 18 5.08 -0.51 9.56
N THR A 19 3.98 0.12 9.16
CA THR A 19 2.78 0.29 10.00
C THR A 19 1.74 -0.79 9.69
N PRO A 20 0.99 -1.30 10.70
CA PRO A 20 -0.05 -2.30 10.46
C PRO A 20 -1.18 -1.74 9.58
N PRO A 21 -1.83 -2.55 8.73
CA PRO A 21 -2.80 -2.06 7.73
C PRO A 21 -3.94 -1.22 8.34
N ILE A 22 -4.41 -1.59 9.53
CA ILE A 22 -5.54 -0.91 10.17
C ILE A 22 -5.21 0.53 10.58
N THR A 23 -3.98 0.83 10.99
CA THR A 23 -3.59 2.20 11.37
C THR A 23 -3.51 3.08 10.14
N VAL A 24 -3.02 2.52 9.03
CA VAL A 24 -3.01 3.18 7.73
C VAL A 24 -4.44 3.47 7.28
N ILE A 25 -5.34 2.49 7.31
CA ILE A 25 -6.75 2.65 6.91
C ILE A 25 -7.47 3.70 7.77
N ARG A 26 -7.16 3.77 9.07
CA ARG A 26 -7.73 4.76 9.99
C ARG A 26 -7.32 6.20 9.69
N THR A 27 -6.27 6.43 8.87
CA THR A 27 -5.95 7.79 8.40
C THR A 27 -7.07 8.38 7.55
N GLY A 28 -7.93 7.53 6.96
CA GLY A 28 -9.13 7.96 6.22
C GLY A 28 -8.79 9.02 5.15
N PRO A 29 -9.52 10.14 5.09
CA PRO A 29 -9.30 11.20 4.09
C PRO A 29 -7.91 11.83 4.10
N LYS A 30 -7.16 11.73 5.22
CA LYS A 30 -5.83 12.34 5.34
C LYS A 30 -4.77 11.65 4.48
N TRP A 31 -4.93 10.35 4.24
CA TRP A 31 -3.97 9.58 3.44
C TRP A 31 -4.62 8.39 2.74
N TRP A 32 -5.19 7.41 3.47
CA TRP A 32 -5.72 6.16 2.90
C TRP A 32 -6.86 6.34 1.88
N ALA A 33 -7.67 7.38 2.04
CA ALA A 33 -8.76 7.74 1.15
C ALA A 33 -8.55 9.13 0.53
N GLU A 34 -7.33 9.64 0.58
CA GLU A 34 -6.98 10.91 -0.09
C GLU A 34 -7.25 10.76 -1.60
N PRO A 35 -8.04 11.67 -2.21
CA PRO A 35 -8.47 11.53 -3.59
C PRO A 35 -7.31 11.39 -4.58
N GLU A 36 -6.24 12.16 -4.40
CA GLU A 36 -5.10 12.14 -5.31
C GLU A 36 -4.40 10.77 -5.32
N ARG A 37 -4.10 10.25 -4.12
CA ARG A 37 -3.52 8.91 -3.97
C ARG A 37 -4.39 7.82 -4.59
N MET A 38 -5.70 7.84 -4.36
CA MET A 38 -6.60 6.83 -4.93
C MET A 38 -6.65 6.89 -6.46
N VAL A 39 -6.64 8.09 -7.05
CA VAL A 39 -6.66 8.27 -8.51
C VAL A 39 -5.39 7.70 -9.13
N ARG A 40 -4.22 7.92 -8.52
CA ARG A 40 -2.94 7.35 -9.00
C ARG A 40 -2.96 5.81 -8.98
N GLN A 41 -3.54 5.20 -7.93
CA GLN A 41 -3.71 3.74 -7.86
C GLN A 41 -4.69 3.22 -8.93
N LYS A 42 -5.79 3.94 -9.17
CA LYS A 42 -6.73 3.64 -10.26
C LYS A 42 -6.04 3.65 -11.62
N LEU A 43 -5.17 4.63 -11.87
CA LEU A 43 -4.41 4.72 -13.12
C LEU A 43 -3.45 3.54 -13.27
N MET A 44 -2.78 3.11 -12.20
CA MET A 44 -1.92 1.91 -12.23
C MET A 44 -2.70 0.68 -12.68
N TYR A 45 -3.85 0.38 -12.07
CA TYR A 45 -4.68 -0.77 -12.48
C TYR A 45 -5.18 -0.66 -13.91
N PHE A 46 -5.68 0.52 -14.28
CA PHE A 46 -6.19 0.78 -15.62
C PHE A 46 -5.12 0.61 -16.70
N THR A 47 -3.91 1.14 -16.48
CA THR A 47 -2.79 1.00 -17.43
C THR A 47 -2.32 -0.44 -17.58
N LEU A 48 -2.47 -1.26 -16.54
CA LEU A 48 -2.20 -2.70 -16.61
C LEU A 48 -3.33 -3.51 -17.27
N GLY A 49 -4.46 -2.87 -17.63
CA GLY A 49 -5.62 -3.56 -18.20
C GLY A 49 -6.37 -4.42 -17.19
N VAL A 50 -6.27 -4.13 -15.89
CA VAL A 50 -6.90 -4.90 -14.81
C VAL A 50 -8.07 -4.11 -14.22
N ASP A 51 -9.16 -4.80 -13.86
CA ASP A 51 -10.27 -4.15 -13.19
C ASP A 51 -9.91 -3.69 -11.76
N GLN A 52 -10.41 -2.54 -11.36
CA GLN A 52 -10.18 -1.96 -10.03
C GLN A 52 -11.40 -2.11 -9.10
N LEU A 53 -12.05 -3.27 -9.07
CA LEU A 53 -13.21 -3.52 -8.20
C LEU A 53 -12.91 -3.27 -6.70
N PRO A 54 -11.80 -3.76 -6.11
CA PRO A 54 -11.52 -3.56 -4.69
C PRO A 54 -11.29 -2.08 -4.33
N LEU A 55 -10.66 -1.31 -5.23
CA LEU A 55 -10.49 0.14 -5.07
C LEU A 55 -11.83 0.87 -5.15
N ARG A 56 -12.72 0.47 -6.07
CA ARG A 56 -14.08 1.03 -6.16
C ARG A 56 -14.88 0.77 -4.89
N ARG A 57 -14.84 -0.44 -4.32
CA ARG A 57 -15.48 -0.76 -3.02
C ARG A 57 -14.94 0.12 -1.90
N THR A 58 -13.62 0.29 -1.85
CA THR A 58 -12.94 1.15 -0.87
C THR A 58 -13.39 2.61 -0.99
N ALA A 59 -13.46 3.14 -2.21
CA ALA A 59 -13.90 4.50 -2.47
C ALA A 59 -15.37 4.73 -2.07
N VAL A 60 -16.26 3.76 -2.32
CA VAL A 60 -17.67 3.83 -1.89
C VAL A 60 -17.77 3.93 -0.37
N ILE A 61 -17.12 3.02 0.36
CA ILE A 61 -17.12 3.00 1.83
C ILE A 61 -16.59 4.34 2.38
N GLN A 62 -15.45 4.80 1.87
CA GLN A 62 -14.79 6.01 2.40
C GLN A 62 -15.54 7.30 2.04
N ARG A 63 -16.16 7.36 0.86
CA ARG A 63 -17.01 8.49 0.47
C ARG A 63 -18.21 8.61 1.40
N ASP A 64 -18.84 7.49 1.75
CA ASP A 64 -19.99 7.50 2.66
C ASP A 64 -19.55 7.81 4.11
N LEU A 65 -18.43 7.26 4.57
CA LEU A 65 -17.84 7.62 5.87
C LEU A 65 -17.52 9.13 5.95
N TYR A 66 -16.96 9.71 4.89
CA TYR A 66 -16.70 11.14 4.82
C TYR A 66 -17.99 11.97 4.82
N ARG A 67 -19.03 11.54 4.10
CA ARG A 67 -20.32 12.24 4.07
C ARG A 67 -20.96 12.37 5.46
N PHE A 68 -20.89 11.32 6.27
CA PHE A 68 -21.55 11.27 7.58
C PHE A 68 -20.61 11.50 8.78
N HIS A 69 -19.37 11.94 8.55
CA HIS A 69 -18.36 12.03 9.62
C HIS A 69 -18.72 13.01 10.76
N MET A 70 -19.58 14.01 10.49
CA MET A 70 -20.07 14.97 11.48
C MET A 70 -21.42 14.58 12.09
N CYS A 71 -22.07 13.54 11.57
CA CYS A 71 -23.38 13.12 12.07
C CYS A 71 -23.24 12.36 13.40
N LYS A 72 -24.20 12.57 14.31
CA LYS A 72 -24.30 11.74 15.51
C LYS A 72 -24.66 10.30 15.10
N PRO A 73 -24.12 9.27 15.78
CA PRO A 73 -24.52 7.90 15.54
C PRO A 73 -26.01 7.70 15.91
N PRO A 74 -26.69 6.72 15.30
CA PRO A 74 -28.09 6.42 15.62
C PRO A 74 -28.23 5.99 17.10
N LEU A 75 -29.36 6.35 17.71
CA LEU A 75 -29.68 6.02 19.10
C LEU A 75 -29.64 4.50 19.33
N ARG A 76 -28.98 4.07 20.41
CA ARG A 76 -28.88 2.66 20.80
C ARG A 76 -29.79 2.38 21.99
N ILE A 77 -30.91 1.71 21.71
CA ILE A 77 -31.79 1.18 22.77
C ILE A 77 -31.11 -0.05 23.39
N GLY A 78 -31.13 -0.15 24.72
CA GLY A 78 -30.61 -1.28 25.47
C GLY A 78 -31.20 -2.61 24.99
N ASP A 79 -30.35 -3.59 24.76
CA ASP A 79 -30.71 -4.88 24.17
C ASP A 79 -29.95 -5.98 24.94
N THR A 80 -30.68 -6.84 25.65
CA THR A 80 -30.12 -7.94 26.44
C THR A 80 -29.48 -9.00 25.55
N THR A 81 -29.94 -9.13 24.30
CA THR A 81 -29.36 -10.06 23.32
C THR A 81 -28.05 -9.53 22.72
N GLY A 82 -27.82 -8.22 22.81
CA GLY A 82 -26.67 -7.57 22.19
C GLY A 82 -26.65 -7.63 20.66
N TYR A 83 -27.74 -8.02 20.00
CA TYR A 83 -27.80 -8.21 18.55
C TYR A 83 -27.36 -6.97 17.78
N LYS A 84 -27.84 -5.78 18.17
CA LYS A 84 -27.48 -4.51 17.51
C LYS A 84 -25.97 -4.24 17.55
N ARG A 85 -25.32 -4.55 18.68
CA ARG A 85 -23.86 -4.39 18.86
C ARG A 85 -23.10 -5.35 17.95
N SER A 86 -23.48 -6.63 17.96
CA SER A 86 -22.85 -7.67 17.18
C SER A 86 -23.00 -7.43 15.67
N ARG A 87 -24.19 -7.03 15.21
CA ARG A 87 -24.43 -6.73 13.79
C ARG A 87 -23.65 -5.51 13.30
N ALA A 88 -23.58 -4.44 14.10
CA ALA A 88 -22.75 -3.28 13.76
C ALA A 88 -21.25 -3.62 13.74
N ALA A 89 -20.78 -4.45 14.68
CA ALA A 89 -19.39 -4.90 14.72
C ALA A 89 -19.03 -5.79 13.52
N GLN A 90 -19.95 -6.65 13.09
CA GLN A 90 -19.80 -7.47 11.89
C GLN A 90 -19.64 -6.60 10.64
N LEU A 91 -20.51 -5.60 10.46
CA LEU A 91 -20.46 -4.68 9.32
C LEU A 91 -19.16 -3.86 9.32
N ASN A 92 -18.74 -3.34 10.49
CA ASN A 92 -17.47 -2.65 10.64
C ASN A 92 -16.27 -3.54 10.28
N THR A 93 -16.28 -4.79 10.70
CA THR A 93 -15.20 -5.75 10.40
C THR A 93 -15.20 -6.13 8.92
N TRP A 94 -16.37 -6.24 8.30
CA TRP A 94 -16.48 -6.51 6.87
C TRP A 94 -15.87 -5.38 6.04
N TYR A 95 -16.17 -4.12 6.35
CA TYR A 95 -15.55 -2.97 5.70
C TYR A 95 -14.03 -2.93 5.88
N ARG A 96 -13.52 -3.26 7.08
CA ARG A 96 -12.07 -3.40 7.30
C ARG A 96 -11.45 -4.47 6.41
N ARG A 97 -12.09 -5.63 6.25
CA ARG A 97 -11.58 -6.72 5.40
C ARG A 97 -11.58 -6.35 3.92
N ILE A 98 -12.60 -5.63 3.45
CA ILE A 98 -12.61 -5.07 2.08
C ILE A 98 -11.40 -4.14 1.88
N GLN A 99 -11.10 -3.30 2.87
CA GLN A 99 -9.97 -2.36 2.79
C GLN A 99 -8.61 -3.05 2.97
N TYR A 100 -8.53 -4.15 3.72
CA TYR A 100 -7.32 -4.99 3.78
C TYR A 100 -7.01 -5.62 2.43
N GLN A 101 -8.03 -6.08 1.69
CA GLN A 101 -7.86 -6.56 0.34
C GLN A 101 -7.24 -5.48 -0.56
N GLU A 102 -7.79 -4.26 -0.54
CA GLU A 102 -7.27 -3.15 -1.34
C GLU A 102 -5.86 -2.73 -0.92
N TYR A 103 -5.58 -2.66 0.40
CA TYR A 103 -4.26 -2.33 0.92
C TYR A 103 -3.21 -3.33 0.43
N HIS A 104 -3.53 -4.62 0.49
CA HIS A 104 -2.67 -5.67 -0.02
C HIS A 104 -2.43 -5.54 -1.53
N LEU A 105 -3.49 -5.33 -2.31
CA LEU A 105 -3.40 -5.21 -3.76
C LEU A 105 -2.56 -4.01 -4.22
N GLN A 106 -2.67 -2.86 -3.55
CA GLN A 106 -1.84 -1.68 -3.87
C GLN A 106 -0.36 -2.01 -3.72
N HIS A 107 0.02 -2.64 -2.60
CA HIS A 107 1.42 -3.04 -2.37
C HIS A 107 1.89 -4.15 -3.33
N LEU A 108 1.02 -5.12 -3.63
CA LEU A 108 1.33 -6.21 -4.56
C LEU A 108 1.63 -5.68 -5.96
N PHE A 109 0.68 -4.92 -6.53
CA PHE A 109 0.80 -4.40 -7.89
C PHE A 109 1.92 -3.37 -8.01
N THR A 110 2.11 -2.50 -7.02
CA THR A 110 3.20 -1.52 -7.06
C THR A 110 4.57 -2.21 -7.14
N ARG A 111 4.79 -3.25 -6.33
CA ARG A 111 6.05 -4.01 -6.36
C ARG A 111 6.24 -4.76 -7.67
N HIS A 112 5.17 -5.31 -8.22
CA HIS A 112 5.20 -5.97 -9.52
C HIS A 112 5.56 -4.99 -10.64
N VAL A 113 4.89 -3.83 -10.70
CA VAL A 113 5.18 -2.77 -11.68
C VAL A 113 6.61 -2.29 -11.56
N TRP A 114 7.12 -2.07 -10.35
CA TRP A 114 8.54 -1.73 -10.13
C TRP A 114 9.50 -2.78 -10.72
N GLY A 115 9.15 -4.06 -10.60
CA GLY A 115 9.87 -5.16 -11.26
C GLY A 115 9.93 -5.04 -12.77
N LEU A 116 8.86 -4.53 -13.41
CA LEU A 116 8.77 -4.35 -14.87
C LEU A 116 9.48 -3.09 -15.34
N VAL A 117 9.37 -1.98 -14.61
CA VAL A 117 9.99 -0.70 -14.99
C VAL A 117 11.43 -0.53 -14.49
N ARG A 118 12.03 -1.61 -13.99
CA ARG A 118 13.41 -1.65 -13.51
C ARG A 118 13.68 -0.63 -12.39
N ALA A 119 12.69 -0.43 -11.52
CA ALA A 119 12.80 0.44 -10.37
C ALA A 119 13.38 -0.30 -9.17
N TYR A 120 14.30 0.34 -8.46
CA TYR A 120 14.81 -0.16 -7.19
C TYR A 120 13.87 0.28 -6.05
N PRO A 121 13.48 -0.62 -5.14
CA PRO A 121 12.58 -0.27 -4.05
C PRO A 121 13.37 0.36 -2.89
N GLY A 122 12.65 0.83 -1.87
CA GLY A 122 13.27 1.14 -0.57
C GLY A 122 13.94 -0.08 0.07
N ASN A 123 14.94 0.17 0.92
CA ASN A 123 15.67 -0.89 1.63
C ASN A 123 14.71 -1.84 2.36
N THR A 124 15.08 -3.13 2.34
CA THR A 124 14.35 -4.26 2.93
C THR A 124 12.96 -4.52 2.32
N THR A 125 12.79 -4.21 1.04
CA THR A 125 11.54 -4.46 0.30
C THR A 125 11.67 -5.61 -0.67
N LYS A 126 10.73 -6.56 -0.63
CA LYS A 126 10.64 -7.67 -1.58
C LYS A 126 10.11 -7.22 -2.94
N ILE A 127 10.75 -7.67 -4.01
CA ILE A 127 10.21 -7.65 -5.38
C ILE A 127 10.22 -9.08 -5.90
N GLN A 128 9.04 -9.65 -6.12
CA GLN A 128 8.90 -11.02 -6.59
C GLN A 128 9.60 -11.22 -7.93
N GLY A 129 10.37 -12.31 -8.06
CA GLY A 129 11.13 -12.63 -9.27
C GLY A 129 12.41 -11.80 -9.47
N ARG A 130 12.77 -10.94 -8.51
CA ARG A 130 14.02 -10.14 -8.54
C ARG A 130 14.79 -10.20 -7.22
N ALA A 131 14.13 -9.93 -6.10
CA ALA A 131 14.73 -9.91 -4.76
C ALA A 131 13.75 -10.49 -3.74
N ASP A 132 13.95 -11.76 -3.38
CA ASP A 132 13.03 -12.51 -2.51
C ASP A 132 13.19 -12.22 -1.02
N ASP A 133 14.43 -12.01 -0.58
CA ASP A 133 14.86 -11.77 0.80
C ASP A 133 14.73 -10.30 1.24
N GLY A 134 14.43 -9.41 0.28
CA GLY A 134 14.39 -7.97 0.46
C GLY A 134 15.60 -7.31 -0.17
N TYR A 135 15.37 -6.38 -1.09
CA TYR A 135 16.46 -5.62 -1.69
C TYR A 135 17.05 -4.64 -0.66
N VAL A 136 18.37 -4.56 -0.58
CA VAL A 136 19.10 -3.58 0.24
C VAL A 136 20.30 -3.05 -0.55
N GLY A 137 20.48 -1.73 -0.56
CA GLY A 137 21.64 -1.07 -1.15
C GLY A 137 21.86 0.29 -0.50
N TYR A 138 23.12 0.62 -0.21
CA TYR A 138 23.51 1.87 0.46
C TYR A 138 22.69 2.13 1.74
N ASP A 139 22.45 1.09 2.55
CA ASP A 139 21.81 1.26 3.85
C ASP A 139 22.78 1.93 4.84
N SER A 140 22.22 2.54 5.89
CA SER A 140 22.98 3.13 7.00
C SER A 140 23.76 2.11 7.81
N VAL A 141 23.44 0.82 7.65
CA VAL A 141 24.06 -0.30 8.34
C VAL A 141 24.81 -1.16 7.31
N PRO A 142 26.01 -1.69 7.62
CA PRO A 142 26.85 -2.38 6.64
C PRO A 142 26.38 -3.81 6.29
N PHE A 143 25.30 -4.30 6.89
CA PHE A 143 24.76 -5.65 6.70
C PHE A 143 23.26 -5.60 6.39
N HIS A 144 22.76 -6.62 5.70
CA HIS A 144 21.33 -6.79 5.44
C HIS A 144 20.59 -6.99 6.78
N ARG A 145 19.72 -6.05 7.15
CA ARG A 145 19.12 -5.96 8.49
C ARG A 145 18.49 -7.25 9.03
N TYR A 146 17.76 -7.97 8.18
CA TYR A 146 17.04 -9.18 8.60
C TYR A 146 17.86 -10.46 8.44
N ASN A 147 18.55 -10.65 7.31
CA ASN A 147 19.44 -11.80 7.09
C ASN A 147 20.74 -11.77 7.91
N ARG A 148 21.19 -10.61 8.38
CA ARG A 148 22.49 -10.40 9.08
C ARG A 148 23.72 -10.76 8.25
N VAL A 149 23.61 -10.72 6.93
CA VAL A 149 24.69 -10.96 5.97
C VAL A 149 25.33 -9.62 5.56
N PRO A 150 26.67 -9.52 5.43
CA PRO A 150 27.33 -8.28 4.99
C PRO A 150 26.86 -7.83 3.59
N LEU A 151 26.71 -6.52 3.38
CA LEU A 151 26.32 -5.95 2.09
C LEU A 151 27.55 -5.73 1.19
N PRO A 152 27.48 -6.06 -0.10
CA PRO A 152 28.54 -5.74 -1.04
C PRO A 152 28.57 -4.23 -1.35
N PHE A 153 29.72 -3.76 -1.83
CA PHE A 153 29.88 -2.42 -2.41
C PHE A 153 30.46 -2.55 -3.84
N PRO A 154 29.82 -1.99 -4.89
CA PRO A 154 28.63 -1.13 -4.87
C PRO A 154 27.33 -1.90 -4.55
N ALA A 155 26.19 -1.19 -4.49
CA ALA A 155 24.90 -1.81 -4.25
C ALA A 155 24.58 -2.93 -5.26
N ARG A 156 23.88 -3.96 -4.79
CA ARG A 156 23.45 -5.12 -5.59
C ARG A 156 22.63 -4.67 -6.81
N GLU A 157 23.02 -5.07 -8.02
CA GLU A 157 22.22 -4.79 -9.23
C GLU A 157 21.14 -5.88 -9.41
N LEU A 158 19.87 -5.49 -9.59
CA LEU A 158 18.74 -6.42 -9.79
C LEU A 158 18.41 -6.71 -11.26
N TYR A 159 18.93 -5.87 -12.16
CA TYR A 159 18.58 -5.86 -13.57
C TYR A 159 19.85 -5.81 -14.41
N GLU A 160 19.79 -6.34 -15.63
CA GLU A 160 20.87 -6.23 -16.62
C GLU A 160 21.21 -4.76 -16.96
N ARG A 161 22.31 -4.49 -17.66
CA ARG A 161 22.77 -3.11 -17.87
C ARG A 161 22.12 -2.36 -19.03
N ARG A 162 21.65 -3.06 -20.06
CA ARG A 162 21.01 -2.44 -21.24
C ARG A 162 19.66 -1.81 -20.84
N LYS A 163 19.38 -0.57 -21.24
CA LYS A 163 18.18 0.20 -20.90
C LYS A 163 17.38 0.56 -22.13
#